data_AF-A0A536UN73-F1
#
_entry.id   AF-A0A536UN73-F1
#
_cell.length_a   1.000
_cell.length_b   1.000
_cell.length_c   1.000
_cell.angle_alpha   90.00
_cell.angle_beta   90.00
_cell.angle_gamma   90.00
#
_symmetry.space_group_name_H-M   'P 1'
#
loop_
_entity.id
_entity.type
_entity.pdbx_description
1 polymer ?
#
loop_
_entity_poly.entity_id
_entity_poly.type
_entity_poly.pdbx_seq_one_letter_code
_entity_poly.pdbx_strand_id
1 'polypeptide(L)'
;MRSSNNNGLRHSARYAFPGIALIKGKHMTMRALLVRPLRRALAVLVCIASLTLPLRTEARLLDSDALFKIAPDLLATISASTTPIVPWATLLNGELLVKVLVTADTDDQSLTALRSFVVSVGGSVYYNYASMRMVAVMVPVSHLADLAHRTDVASISPNRAVTRTASLLQLSTGAANASVPNRRTLDGSGVGIAVVDSGIAYSHQSVSGTSLLGLLAPTRVRQAIDFVQVGKAGAGWVGGLDLSALVSTLLNGTNFTPLLSLLLQPGVTLPDPYGHGSHVASIAAGSGAYQWPDTSGTAPNADLYDVRVLNENGVGNVADVIAGIDWVIQHARSSTSA
;
A
#
# COMPACT_ATOMS: atom_id res chain seq x y z
N MET A 1 -23.79 1.60 70.71
CA MET A 1 -23.79 3.01 71.15
C MET A 1 -24.05 3.88 69.92
N ARG A 2 -25.15 4.67 69.97
CA ARG A 2 -25.52 5.91 69.23
C ARG A 2 -25.35 6.02 67.70
N SER A 3 -26.13 6.79 66.92
CA SER A 3 -27.44 7.46 67.02
C SER A 3 -27.56 8.40 65.79
N SER A 4 -28.79 8.59 65.28
CA SER A 4 -29.35 9.76 64.56
C SER A 4 -28.85 10.08 63.13
N ASN A 5 -29.68 10.07 62.07
CA ASN A 5 -30.86 10.89 61.68
C ASN A 5 -30.59 12.33 61.17
N ASN A 6 -31.10 12.56 59.94
CA ASN A 6 -31.94 13.67 59.44
C ASN A 6 -31.38 14.90 58.66
N ASN A 7 -32.04 15.08 57.50
CA ASN A 7 -32.75 16.29 56.99
C ASN A 7 -32.15 17.25 55.95
N GLY A 8 -32.96 17.45 54.88
CA GLY A 8 -33.36 18.76 54.30
C GLY A 8 -32.66 19.15 52.99
N LEU A 9 -33.27 19.24 51.79
CA LEU A 9 -34.46 19.95 51.25
C LEU A 9 -34.11 21.25 50.45
N ARG A 10 -34.58 21.27 49.18
CA ARG A 10 -35.23 22.36 48.39
C ARG A 10 -34.41 23.34 47.52
N HIS A 11 -34.70 23.32 46.20
CA HIS A 11 -35.45 24.30 45.36
C HIS A 11 -35.32 23.85 43.86
N SER A 12 -36.31 23.60 42.99
CA SER A 12 -37.61 24.19 42.58
C SER A 12 -37.55 25.10 41.33
N ALA A 13 -37.99 24.60 40.17
CA ALA A 13 -38.89 25.24 39.17
C ALA A 13 -39.18 24.23 38.01
N ARG A 14 -40.36 23.61 37.81
CA ARG A 14 -41.72 24.07 37.37
C ARG A 14 -41.77 24.46 35.87
N TYR A 15 -42.35 23.67 34.94
CA TYR A 15 -43.78 23.45 34.54
C TYR A 15 -43.94 23.91 33.05
N ALA A 16 -44.82 23.45 32.14
CA ALA A 16 -45.94 22.50 32.12
C ALA A 16 -46.34 22.18 30.65
N PHE A 17 -47.04 21.04 30.46
CA PHE A 17 -47.87 20.67 29.30
C PHE A 17 -49.22 21.42 29.28
N PRO A 18 -49.96 21.40 28.15
CA PRO A 18 -51.10 20.47 27.98
C PRO A 18 -51.15 19.90 26.54
N GLY A 19 -51.83 18.81 26.16
CA GLY A 19 -52.96 18.09 26.71
C GLY A 19 -54.16 18.16 25.75
N ILE A 20 -54.73 16.97 25.41
CA ILE A 20 -56.11 16.70 24.96
C ILE A 20 -56.33 16.31 23.48
N ALA A 21 -57.21 15.32 23.33
CA ALA A 21 -57.45 14.41 22.23
C ALA A 21 -58.84 14.59 21.56
N LEU A 22 -58.98 13.98 20.38
CA LEU A 22 -60.16 13.34 19.77
C LEU A 22 -61.41 14.18 19.47
N ILE A 23 -61.92 14.16 18.22
CA ILE A 23 -63.36 13.94 17.86
C ILE A 23 -63.53 13.76 16.33
N LYS A 24 -64.38 12.77 16.01
CA LYS A 24 -65.12 12.40 14.78
C LYS A 24 -65.48 13.49 13.75
N GLY A 25 -65.36 13.11 12.47
CA GLY A 25 -66.53 12.83 11.60
C GLY A 25 -67.20 13.97 10.81
N LYS A 26 -67.02 13.90 9.47
CA LYS A 26 -67.97 14.20 8.36
C LYS A 26 -68.70 15.56 8.39
N HIS A 27 -68.47 16.41 7.38
CA HIS A 27 -69.53 16.92 6.48
C HIS A 27 -68.92 17.56 5.22
N MET A 28 -69.62 17.34 4.12
CA MET A 28 -69.30 17.55 2.72
C MET A 28 -69.72 18.97 2.28
N THR A 29 -68.95 19.65 1.43
CA THR A 29 -69.50 20.50 0.35
C THR A 29 -68.43 20.92 -0.65
N MET A 30 -68.81 20.79 -1.92
CA MET A 30 -68.05 21.07 -3.14
C MET A 30 -67.62 22.53 -3.26
N ARG A 31 -66.45 22.77 -3.86
CA ARG A 31 -66.35 23.62 -5.06
C ARG A 31 -65.06 23.33 -5.82
N ALA A 32 -65.25 23.08 -7.10
CA ALA A 32 -64.26 22.68 -8.09
C ALA A 32 -63.23 23.79 -8.36
N LEU A 33 -62.00 23.39 -8.70
CA LEU A 33 -61.39 23.72 -9.98
C LEU A 33 -60.21 22.77 -10.23
N LEU A 34 -60.35 21.97 -11.31
CA LEU A 34 -59.35 21.52 -12.30
C LEU A 34 -57.86 21.61 -11.88
N VAL A 35 -57.01 20.58 -11.95
CA VAL A 35 -56.85 19.48 -12.92
C VAL A 35 -56.19 18.29 -12.21
N ARG A 36 -56.68 17.07 -12.43
CA ARG A 36 -56.02 15.82 -12.01
C ARG A 36 -55.15 15.23 -13.15
N PRO A 37 -54.13 14.42 -12.81
CA PRO A 37 -53.14 13.85 -13.72
C PRO A 37 -53.67 12.59 -14.44
N LEU A 38 -52.81 11.94 -15.26
CA LEU A 38 -52.54 10.48 -15.29
C LEU A 38 -52.57 9.79 -16.68
N ARG A 39 -51.50 9.02 -16.95
CA ARG A 39 -51.38 7.73 -17.69
C ARG A 39 -51.22 7.68 -19.23
N ARG A 40 -50.10 7.02 -19.61
CA ARG A 40 -49.94 5.88 -20.55
C ARG A 40 -50.26 6.09 -22.04
N ALA A 41 -49.23 6.09 -22.88
CA ALA A 41 -49.11 5.30 -24.13
C ALA A 41 -47.85 5.72 -24.93
N LEU A 42 -47.35 4.81 -25.79
CA LEU A 42 -46.22 4.89 -26.75
C LEU A 42 -44.81 4.71 -26.14
N ALA A 43 -43.95 3.79 -26.56
CA ALA A 43 -43.93 3.01 -27.80
C ALA A 43 -43.23 1.65 -27.61
N VAL A 44 -43.94 0.59 -28.00
CA VAL A 44 -43.40 -0.72 -28.39
C VAL A 44 -43.43 -0.73 -29.91
N LEU A 45 -42.27 -0.61 -30.57
CA LEU A 45 -41.85 -1.29 -31.82
C LEU A 45 -40.55 -0.67 -32.37
N VAL A 46 -39.40 -1.18 -31.94
CA VAL A 46 -38.25 -1.36 -32.85
C VAL A 46 -37.78 -2.80 -32.65
N CYS A 47 -37.80 -3.52 -33.75
CA CYS A 47 -37.53 -4.93 -33.91
C CYS A 47 -36.12 -5.31 -33.45
N ILE A 48 -36.03 -6.43 -32.71
CA ILE A 48 -35.20 -7.61 -33.03
C ILE A 48 -33.97 -7.29 -33.90
N ALA A 49 -32.89 -6.79 -33.29
CA ALA A 49 -31.51 -6.85 -33.82
C ALA A 49 -30.48 -6.39 -32.77
N SER A 50 -30.44 -7.05 -31.62
CA SER A 50 -29.20 -7.21 -30.83
C SER A 50 -29.52 -8.11 -29.64
N LEU A 51 -29.78 -9.38 -29.94
CA LEU A 51 -29.33 -10.44 -29.04
C LEU A 51 -27.81 -10.30 -29.00
N THR A 52 -27.28 -9.46 -28.10
CA THR A 52 -25.87 -9.49 -27.78
C THR A 52 -25.66 -10.86 -27.17
N LEU A 53 -25.22 -11.81 -27.98
CA LEU A 53 -24.51 -12.96 -27.44
C LEU A 53 -23.50 -12.37 -26.45
N PRO A 54 -23.33 -12.92 -25.24
CA PRO A 54 -22.08 -12.67 -24.56
C PRO A 54 -21.02 -13.06 -25.58
N LEU A 55 -20.13 -12.14 -25.96
CA LEU A 55 -18.88 -12.57 -26.55
C LEU A 55 -18.35 -13.56 -25.52
N ARG A 56 -18.40 -14.85 -25.84
CA ARG A 56 -17.50 -15.78 -25.21
C ARG A 56 -16.15 -15.27 -25.67
N THR A 57 -15.49 -14.52 -24.81
CA THR A 57 -14.08 -14.25 -25.00
C THR A 57 -13.45 -15.63 -24.92
N GLU A 58 -13.21 -16.22 -26.09
CA GLU A 58 -12.48 -17.48 -26.14
C GLU A 58 -11.12 -17.18 -25.53
N ALA A 59 -10.79 -17.89 -24.44
CA ALA A 59 -9.51 -17.75 -23.80
C ALA A 59 -8.44 -18.02 -24.87
N ARG A 60 -7.63 -17.00 -25.17
CA ARG A 60 -6.57 -17.13 -26.16
C ARG A 60 -5.59 -18.21 -25.69
N LEU A 61 -5.25 -19.13 -26.58
CA LEU A 61 -4.27 -20.17 -26.26
C LEU A 61 -2.87 -19.55 -26.11
N LEU A 62 -2.08 -20.11 -25.19
CA LEU A 62 -0.68 -19.73 -25.00
C LEU A 62 0.19 -20.40 -26.08
N ASP A 63 0.85 -19.60 -26.90
CA ASP A 63 1.91 -20.09 -27.80
C ASP A 63 3.28 -20.11 -27.11
N SER A 64 4.31 -20.59 -27.80
CA SER A 64 5.67 -20.70 -27.23
C SER A 64 6.20 -19.36 -26.72
N ASP A 65 5.96 -18.28 -27.47
CA ASP A 65 6.50 -16.95 -27.19
C ASP A 65 5.80 -16.34 -25.97
N ALA A 66 4.48 -16.50 -25.87
CA ALA A 66 3.72 -16.12 -24.69
C ALA A 66 4.15 -16.90 -23.44
N LEU A 67 4.44 -18.20 -23.56
CA LEU A 67 4.90 -19.03 -22.44
C LEU A 67 6.26 -18.56 -21.90
N PHE A 68 7.19 -18.14 -22.76
CA PHE A 68 8.50 -17.64 -22.32
C PHE A 68 8.42 -16.36 -21.49
N LYS A 69 7.35 -15.57 -21.66
CA LYS A 69 7.12 -14.35 -20.88
C LYS A 69 6.52 -14.63 -19.51
N ILE A 70 5.87 -15.79 -19.30
CA ILE A 70 5.19 -16.11 -18.05
C ILE A 70 6.11 -16.95 -17.15
N ALA A 71 6.25 -16.54 -15.89
CA ALA A 71 7.08 -17.27 -14.93
C ALA A 71 6.60 -18.73 -14.74
N PRO A 72 7.51 -19.72 -14.62
CA PRO A 72 7.15 -21.13 -14.52
C PRO A 72 6.24 -21.51 -13.35
N ASP A 73 6.40 -20.85 -12.19
CA ASP A 73 5.58 -21.09 -11.00
C ASP A 73 4.17 -20.48 -11.12
N LEU A 74 4.03 -19.37 -11.85
CA LEU A 74 2.73 -18.84 -12.24
C LEU A 74 2.01 -19.83 -13.16
N LEU A 75 2.70 -20.36 -14.17
CA LEU A 75 2.16 -21.41 -15.05
C LEU A 75 1.73 -22.66 -14.27
N ALA A 76 2.58 -23.13 -13.34
CA ALA A 76 2.29 -24.29 -12.51
C ALA A 76 1.03 -24.08 -11.64
N THR A 77 0.84 -22.86 -11.13
CA THR A 77 -0.29 -22.53 -10.27
C THR A 77 -1.60 -22.41 -11.04
N ILE A 78 -1.59 -21.77 -12.21
CA ILE A 78 -2.81 -21.60 -13.02
C ILE A 78 -3.23 -22.89 -13.75
N SER A 79 -2.29 -23.83 -13.94
CA SER A 79 -2.56 -25.13 -14.56
C SER A 79 -3.03 -26.19 -13.55
N ALA A 80 -3.05 -25.86 -12.25
CA ALA A 80 -3.45 -26.79 -11.21
C ALA A 80 -4.98 -27.02 -11.20
N SER A 81 -5.39 -28.27 -11.00
CA SER A 81 -6.83 -28.64 -10.93
C SER A 81 -7.49 -28.27 -9.59
N THR A 82 -6.74 -27.70 -8.65
CA THR A 82 -7.18 -27.33 -7.30
C THR A 82 -7.04 -25.83 -7.09
N THR A 83 -7.89 -25.25 -6.24
CA THR A 83 -7.79 -23.83 -5.86
C THR A 83 -6.39 -23.51 -5.33
N PRO A 84 -5.70 -22.50 -5.89
CA PRO A 84 -4.36 -22.12 -5.43
C PRO A 84 -4.33 -21.70 -3.96
N ILE A 85 -3.32 -22.18 -3.22
CA ILE A 85 -3.06 -21.80 -1.83
C ILE A 85 -1.83 -20.89 -1.80
N VAL A 86 -1.93 -19.75 -2.48
CA VAL A 86 -0.87 -18.74 -2.55
C VAL A 86 -1.46 -17.34 -2.36
N PRO A 87 -0.72 -16.39 -1.76
CA PRO A 87 -1.26 -15.06 -1.45
C PRO A 87 -1.57 -14.21 -2.70
N TRP A 88 -1.03 -14.61 -3.86
CA TRP A 88 -1.13 -13.89 -5.12
C TRP A 88 -2.11 -14.52 -6.12
N ALA A 89 -2.85 -15.58 -5.76
CA ALA A 89 -3.91 -16.13 -6.61
C ALA A 89 -5.17 -16.42 -5.79
N THR A 90 -6.35 -16.19 -6.38
CA THR A 90 -7.62 -16.54 -5.75
C THR A 90 -8.68 -16.90 -6.77
N LEU A 91 -9.58 -17.80 -6.41
CA LEU A 91 -10.76 -18.11 -7.20
C LEU A 91 -11.93 -17.29 -6.65
N LEU A 92 -12.44 -16.33 -7.45
CA LEU A 92 -13.55 -15.47 -7.08
C LEU A 92 -14.67 -15.62 -8.10
N ASN A 93 -15.87 -15.97 -7.66
CA ASN A 93 -17.04 -16.14 -8.54
C ASN A 93 -16.82 -17.09 -9.74
N GLY A 94 -15.95 -18.10 -9.59
CA GLY A 94 -15.62 -19.05 -10.65
C GLY A 94 -14.53 -18.59 -11.62
N GLU A 95 -13.98 -17.39 -11.43
CA GLU A 95 -12.87 -16.86 -12.20
C GLU A 95 -11.58 -16.86 -11.36
N LEU A 96 -10.50 -17.42 -11.92
CA LEU A 96 -9.20 -17.40 -11.26
C LEU A 96 -8.53 -16.06 -11.54
N LEU A 97 -8.22 -15.32 -10.47
CA LEU A 97 -7.53 -14.04 -10.50
C LEU A 97 -6.11 -14.19 -9.98
N VAL A 98 -5.16 -13.48 -10.58
CA VAL A 98 -3.76 -13.48 -10.15
C VAL A 98 -3.22 -12.06 -9.98
N LYS A 99 -2.45 -11.83 -8.91
CA LYS A 99 -1.66 -10.63 -8.69
C LYS A 99 -0.27 -10.86 -9.26
N VAL A 100 0.05 -10.10 -10.30
CA VAL A 100 1.28 -10.25 -11.07
C VAL A 100 2.00 -8.92 -11.23
N LEU A 101 3.25 -9.07 -11.60
CA LEU A 101 4.26 -8.07 -11.81
C LEU A 101 4.64 -8.16 -13.28
N VAL A 102 4.29 -7.14 -14.06
CA VAL A 102 4.49 -7.10 -15.51
C VAL A 102 5.61 -6.13 -15.82
N THR A 103 6.71 -6.64 -16.37
CA THR A 103 7.80 -5.81 -16.89
C THR A 103 7.53 -5.54 -18.36
N ALA A 104 7.70 -4.28 -18.76
CA ALA A 104 7.42 -3.83 -20.11
C ALA A 104 8.69 -3.45 -20.87
N ASP A 105 8.70 -3.69 -22.17
CA ASP A 105 9.74 -3.24 -23.10
C ASP A 105 9.17 -2.12 -23.98
N THR A 106 9.17 -0.91 -23.42
CA THR A 106 8.63 0.29 -24.07
C THR A 106 9.30 1.53 -23.49
N ASP A 107 9.32 2.61 -24.27
CA ASP A 107 9.82 3.91 -23.82
C ASP A 107 8.79 4.72 -23.02
N ASP A 108 7.52 4.28 -23.01
CA ASP A 108 6.49 4.88 -22.18
C ASP A 108 6.65 4.49 -20.70
N GLN A 109 7.29 5.33 -19.89
CA GLN A 109 7.44 5.13 -18.44
C GLN A 109 6.10 5.09 -17.69
N SER A 110 5.04 5.67 -18.27
CA SER A 110 3.71 5.65 -17.67
C SER A 110 2.96 4.36 -17.98
N LEU A 111 3.43 3.54 -18.93
CA LEU A 111 2.81 2.29 -19.35
C LEU A 111 1.30 2.46 -19.63
N THR A 112 0.89 3.57 -20.23
CA THR A 112 -0.52 3.97 -20.35
C THR A 112 -1.31 2.96 -21.18
N ALA A 113 -0.74 2.48 -22.28
CA ALA A 113 -1.38 1.48 -23.12
C ALA A 113 -1.55 0.13 -22.40
N LEU A 114 -0.53 -0.29 -21.65
CA LEU A 114 -0.55 -1.54 -20.88
C LEU A 114 -1.57 -1.47 -19.73
N ARG A 115 -1.58 -0.37 -18.97
CA ARG A 115 -2.54 -0.14 -17.89
C ARG A 115 -3.98 -0.11 -18.39
N SER A 116 -4.23 0.62 -19.49
CA SER A 116 -5.55 0.70 -20.12
C SER A 116 -6.04 -0.68 -20.56
N PHE A 117 -5.13 -1.49 -21.13
CA PHE A 117 -5.44 -2.86 -21.50
C PHE A 117 -5.84 -3.71 -20.28
N VAL A 118 -5.05 -3.68 -19.21
CA VAL A 118 -5.34 -4.43 -17.97
C VAL A 118 -6.74 -4.11 -17.43
N VAL A 119 -7.11 -2.83 -17.38
CA VAL A 119 -8.45 -2.41 -16.94
C VAL A 119 -9.53 -2.87 -17.92
N SER A 120 -9.27 -2.81 -19.23
CA SER A 120 -10.25 -3.21 -20.26
C SER A 120 -10.60 -4.70 -20.22
N VAL A 121 -9.69 -5.56 -19.74
CA VAL A 121 -9.91 -7.01 -19.59
C VAL A 121 -10.41 -7.39 -18.18
N GLY A 122 -10.92 -6.41 -17.41
CA GLY A 122 -11.44 -6.63 -16.07
C GLY A 122 -10.38 -6.75 -14.98
N GLY A 123 -9.10 -6.56 -15.31
CA GLY A 123 -8.02 -6.46 -14.35
C GLY A 123 -7.99 -5.12 -13.62
N SER A 124 -7.06 -4.99 -12.68
CA SER A 124 -6.80 -3.75 -11.94
C SER A 124 -5.31 -3.44 -11.89
N VAL A 125 -4.97 -2.17 -11.93
CA VAL A 125 -3.60 -1.67 -11.80
C VAL A 125 -3.43 -1.10 -10.40
N TYR A 126 -2.48 -1.66 -9.65
CA TYR A 126 -2.18 -1.21 -8.29
C TYR A 126 -1.08 -0.16 -8.27
N TYR A 127 -0.04 -0.34 -9.07
CA TYR A 127 1.10 0.57 -9.07
C TYR A 127 1.85 0.57 -10.41
N ASN A 128 2.44 1.72 -10.74
CA ASN A 128 3.35 1.90 -11.86
C ASN A 128 4.75 2.26 -11.34
N TYR A 129 5.70 1.37 -11.55
CA TYR A 129 7.11 1.55 -11.20
C TYR A 129 7.82 2.29 -12.34
N ALA A 130 7.71 3.62 -12.34
CA ALA A 130 8.15 4.45 -13.47
C ALA A 130 9.64 4.29 -13.78
N SER A 131 10.49 4.09 -12.77
CA SER A 131 11.94 3.94 -12.97
C SER A 131 12.34 2.58 -13.55
N MET A 132 11.44 1.60 -13.50
CA MET A 132 11.72 0.20 -13.87
C MET A 132 10.85 -0.30 -15.03
N ARG A 133 9.97 0.54 -15.60
CA ARG A 133 9.05 0.17 -16.69
C ARG A 133 8.26 -1.10 -16.33
N MET A 134 7.61 -1.05 -15.17
CA MET A 134 6.91 -2.20 -14.62
C MET A 134 5.59 -1.78 -13.99
N VAL A 135 4.60 -2.68 -13.96
CA VAL A 135 3.33 -2.48 -13.24
C VAL A 135 3.01 -3.65 -12.32
N ALA A 136 2.45 -3.35 -11.15
CA ALA A 136 1.78 -4.33 -10.30
C ALA A 136 0.30 -4.33 -10.62
N VAL A 137 -0.23 -5.49 -11.01
CA VAL A 137 -1.59 -5.63 -11.52
C VAL A 137 -2.27 -6.88 -10.96
N MET A 138 -3.59 -6.87 -10.95
CA MET A 138 -4.41 -8.06 -10.82
C MET A 138 -5.09 -8.32 -12.16
N VAL A 139 -5.05 -9.55 -12.63
CA VAL A 139 -5.58 -9.92 -13.94
C VAL A 139 -6.35 -11.24 -13.83
N PRO A 140 -7.49 -11.38 -14.52
CA PRO A 140 -8.08 -12.69 -14.74
C PRO A 140 -7.17 -13.62 -15.54
N VAL A 141 -7.05 -14.87 -15.10
CA VAL A 141 -6.21 -15.87 -15.77
C VAL A 141 -6.66 -16.14 -17.20
N SER A 142 -7.96 -16.00 -17.48
CA SER A 142 -8.55 -16.04 -18.83
C SER A 142 -7.89 -15.07 -19.82
N HIS A 143 -7.31 -13.97 -19.33
CA HIS A 143 -6.66 -12.92 -20.12
C HIS A 143 -5.13 -12.88 -19.98
N LEU A 144 -4.54 -13.83 -19.25
CA LEU A 144 -3.08 -13.88 -19.07
C LEU A 144 -2.36 -14.10 -20.41
N ALA A 145 -2.96 -14.90 -21.29
CA ALA A 145 -2.44 -15.09 -22.64
C ALA A 145 -2.49 -13.79 -23.44
N ASP A 146 -3.62 -13.07 -23.44
CA ASP A 146 -3.74 -11.79 -24.15
C ASP A 146 -2.69 -10.78 -23.68
N LEU A 147 -2.45 -10.73 -22.37
CA LEU A 147 -1.40 -9.91 -21.77
C LEU A 147 0.01 -10.31 -22.26
N ALA A 148 0.33 -11.61 -22.29
CA ALA A 148 1.63 -12.10 -22.73
C ALA A 148 1.89 -11.85 -24.22
N HIS A 149 0.87 -11.89 -25.07
CA HIS A 149 1.01 -11.64 -26.51
C HIS A 149 1.23 -10.17 -26.87
N ARG A 150 1.11 -9.25 -25.91
CA ARG A 150 1.45 -7.85 -26.17
C ARG A 150 2.95 -7.72 -26.47
N THR A 151 3.26 -6.92 -27.48
CA THR A 151 4.66 -6.67 -27.90
C THR A 151 5.43 -5.84 -26.88
N ASP A 152 4.73 -5.00 -26.12
CA ASP A 152 5.32 -4.17 -25.06
C ASP A 152 5.48 -4.90 -23.72
N VAL A 153 5.09 -6.18 -23.62
CA VAL A 153 5.29 -7.00 -22.41
C VAL A 153 6.53 -7.87 -22.58
N ALA A 154 7.49 -7.68 -21.67
CA ALA A 154 8.74 -8.44 -21.60
C ALA A 154 8.62 -9.67 -20.70
N SER A 155 7.97 -9.54 -19.54
CA SER A 155 7.78 -10.66 -18.61
C SER A 155 6.60 -10.44 -17.67
N ILE A 156 6.05 -11.55 -17.16
CA ILE A 156 4.95 -11.61 -16.21
C ILE A 156 5.34 -12.57 -15.09
N SER A 157 5.42 -12.06 -13.87
CA SER A 157 5.80 -12.84 -12.69
C SER A 157 4.76 -12.71 -11.57
N PRO A 158 4.55 -13.72 -10.72
CA PRO A 158 3.64 -13.60 -9.60
C PRO A 158 4.18 -12.63 -8.55
N ASN A 159 3.29 -11.93 -7.85
CA ASN A 159 3.66 -11.11 -6.71
C ASN A 159 3.96 -11.99 -5.47
N ARG A 160 5.14 -12.61 -5.48
CA ARG A 160 5.56 -13.57 -4.44
C ARG A 160 5.68 -12.89 -3.08
N ALA A 161 5.38 -13.64 -2.03
CA ALA A 161 5.78 -13.25 -0.68
C ALA A 161 7.31 -13.23 -0.62
N VAL A 162 7.85 -12.16 -0.05
CA VAL A 162 9.25 -12.08 0.33
C VAL A 162 9.32 -12.12 1.85
N THR A 163 10.17 -13.01 2.33
CA THR A 163 10.53 -13.05 3.74
C THR A 163 11.97 -12.60 3.84
N ARG A 164 12.32 -11.96 4.95
CA ARG A 164 13.72 -11.74 5.31
C ARG A 164 14.52 -13.03 5.10
N THR A 165 15.68 -12.95 4.46
CA THR A 165 16.64 -14.05 4.55
C THR A 165 17.05 -14.17 6.02
N ALA A 166 17.05 -15.39 6.57
CA ALA A 166 17.27 -15.64 7.99
C ALA A 166 18.48 -14.86 8.51
N SER A 167 18.21 -13.79 9.25
CA SER A 167 19.20 -13.10 10.06
C SER A 167 19.58 -14.05 11.18
N LEU A 168 20.61 -14.87 10.96
CA LEU A 168 21.38 -15.42 12.07
C LEU A 168 22.07 -14.20 12.70
N LEU A 169 21.36 -13.60 13.66
CA LEU A 169 21.65 -12.34 14.38
C LEU A 169 22.99 -12.31 15.14
N GLN A 170 24.00 -13.06 14.69
CA GLN A 170 25.32 -13.08 15.32
C GLN A 170 26.49 -13.38 14.36
N LEU A 171 26.26 -13.88 13.14
CA LEU A 171 27.36 -14.38 12.27
C LEU A 171 27.45 -13.77 10.87
N SER A 172 26.44 -13.05 10.37
CA SER A 172 26.44 -12.56 8.97
C SER A 172 26.89 -11.12 8.80
N THR A 173 26.89 -10.33 9.86
CA THR A 173 27.51 -9.01 9.81
C THR A 173 28.92 -9.21 10.30
N GLY A 174 29.90 -8.99 9.42
CA GLY A 174 31.30 -8.85 9.84
C GLY A 174 31.50 -7.78 10.92
N ALA A 175 30.47 -7.14 11.46
CA ALA A 175 30.45 -6.30 12.64
C ALA A 175 31.16 -6.93 13.86
N ALA A 176 31.03 -8.23 14.09
CA ALA A 176 31.77 -8.91 15.17
C ALA A 176 33.30 -8.96 14.92
N ASN A 177 33.72 -8.86 13.66
CA ASN A 177 35.13 -8.89 13.22
C ASN A 177 35.59 -7.53 12.62
N ALA A 178 34.73 -6.52 12.64
CA ALA A 178 35.03 -5.20 12.11
C ALA A 178 35.86 -4.49 13.16
N SER A 179 37.17 -4.73 13.13
CA SER A 179 38.13 -3.84 13.77
C SER A 179 37.85 -2.45 13.21
N VAL A 180 37.35 -1.52 14.04
CA VAL A 180 37.05 -0.14 13.66
C VAL A 180 38.38 0.50 13.27
N PRO A 181 38.78 0.56 11.98
CA PRO A 181 40.08 1.08 11.60
C PRO A 181 39.97 2.60 11.77
N ASN A 182 40.88 3.22 12.53
CA ASN A 182 40.97 4.66 12.81
C ASN A 182 40.18 5.56 11.84
N ARG A 183 38.89 5.79 12.16
CA ARG A 183 37.92 6.58 11.39
C ARG A 183 38.19 8.08 11.52
N ARG A 184 39.18 8.62 10.82
CA ARG A 184 39.47 10.07 10.92
C ARG A 184 39.31 10.88 9.65
N THR A 185 38.98 10.29 8.50
CA THR A 185 38.85 11.06 7.25
C THR A 185 37.50 10.96 6.54
N LEU A 186 36.77 9.84 6.64
CA LEU A 186 35.46 9.67 6.00
C LEU A 186 34.47 9.02 6.99
N ASP A 187 33.37 9.72 7.27
CA ASP A 187 32.37 9.35 8.28
C ASP A 187 30.94 9.26 7.73
N GLY A 188 30.77 9.44 6.41
CA GLY A 188 29.47 9.45 5.75
C GLY A 188 28.79 10.81 5.66
N SER A 189 29.40 11.89 6.17
CA SER A 189 28.85 13.24 6.02
C SER A 189 28.58 13.56 4.55
N GLY A 190 27.38 14.05 4.24
CA GLY A 190 26.94 14.35 2.87
C GLY A 190 26.43 13.14 2.07
N VAL A 191 26.40 11.94 2.66
CA VAL A 191 25.85 10.73 2.04
C VAL A 191 24.48 10.40 2.65
N GLY A 192 23.51 10.10 1.78
CA GLY A 192 22.22 9.53 2.18
C GLY A 192 22.18 8.01 2.00
N ILE A 193 21.71 7.28 3.01
CA ILE A 193 21.54 5.83 2.99
C ILE A 193 20.05 5.50 3.13
N ALA A 194 19.46 4.91 2.10
CA ALA A 194 18.10 4.37 2.17
C ALA A 194 18.12 2.94 2.72
N VAL A 195 17.31 2.69 3.74
CA VAL A 195 17.13 1.36 4.35
C VAL A 195 15.77 0.82 3.91
N VAL A 196 15.81 -0.16 3.02
CA VAL A 196 14.61 -0.83 2.46
C VAL A 196 14.32 -2.08 3.28
N ASP A 197 13.55 -1.95 4.37
CA ASP A 197 13.38 -3.00 5.38
C ASP A 197 12.04 -2.89 6.15
N SER A 198 11.97 -3.28 7.43
CA SER A 198 10.77 -3.25 8.27
C SER A 198 10.43 -1.89 8.90
N GLY A 199 11.28 -0.90 8.73
CA GLY A 199 11.19 0.41 9.36
C GLY A 199 12.50 0.80 10.06
N ILE A 200 12.62 2.05 10.50
CA ILE A 200 13.68 2.51 11.41
C ILE A 200 13.04 3.12 12.66
N ALA A 201 13.45 2.67 13.85
CA ALA A 201 13.14 3.31 15.12
C ALA A 201 13.85 4.68 15.23
N TYR A 202 13.31 5.69 14.55
CA TYR A 202 13.94 7.00 14.39
C TYR A 202 14.11 7.80 15.70
N SER A 203 13.45 7.39 16.78
CA SER A 203 13.65 7.94 18.14
C SER A 203 14.83 7.30 18.89
N HIS A 204 15.47 6.26 18.32
CA HIS A 204 16.58 5.57 18.95
C HIS A 204 17.87 6.41 18.89
N GLN A 205 18.66 6.37 19.96
CA GLN A 205 19.90 7.16 20.07
C GLN A 205 20.95 6.78 19.03
N SER A 206 20.96 5.55 18.52
CA SER A 206 21.88 5.11 17.47
C SER A 206 21.65 5.82 16.13
N VAL A 207 20.47 6.39 15.89
CA VAL A 207 20.18 7.15 14.65
C VAL A 207 19.93 8.63 14.94
N SER A 208 20.21 9.07 16.17
CA SER A 208 20.15 10.47 16.58
C SER A 208 21.43 11.19 16.18
N GLY A 209 21.34 12.45 15.75
CA GLY A 209 22.50 13.26 15.38
C GLY A 209 23.55 13.39 16.49
N THR A 210 24.71 13.97 16.15
CA THR A 210 25.75 14.25 17.15
C THR A 210 25.34 15.45 17.99
N SER A 211 25.21 15.25 19.30
CA SER A 211 24.93 16.34 20.22
C SER A 211 26.18 17.16 20.50
N LEU A 212 26.12 18.46 20.22
CA LEU A 212 27.00 19.42 20.88
C LEU A 212 26.36 19.71 22.25
N LEU A 213 27.09 19.42 23.34
CA LEU A 213 26.72 19.71 24.75
C LEU A 213 25.76 18.72 25.45
N GLY A 214 25.53 17.52 24.92
CA GLY A 214 24.81 16.45 25.64
C GLY A 214 23.27 16.54 25.61
N LEU A 215 22.70 17.43 24.80
CA LEU A 215 21.26 17.49 24.49
C LEU A 215 20.91 16.47 23.39
N LEU A 216 19.76 15.79 23.45
CA LEU A 216 19.35 14.87 22.37
C LEU A 216 19.28 15.63 21.03
N ALA A 217 20.16 15.29 20.09
CA ALA A 217 20.13 15.84 18.74
C ALA A 217 18.94 15.24 17.97
N PRO A 218 18.38 15.97 16.99
CA PRO A 218 17.34 15.43 16.14
C PRO A 218 17.82 14.18 15.40
N THR A 219 16.87 13.32 15.04
CA THR A 219 17.14 12.11 14.25
C THR A 219 17.82 12.44 12.92
N ARG A 220 18.74 11.57 12.47
CA ARG A 220 19.32 11.59 11.11
C ARG A 220 18.40 10.94 10.08
N VAL A 221 17.27 10.36 10.49
CA VAL A 221 16.25 9.86 9.57
C VAL A 221 15.52 11.05 8.94
N ARG A 222 15.82 11.35 7.68
CA ARG A 222 15.30 12.53 6.96
C ARG A 222 13.90 12.34 6.43
N GLN A 223 13.54 11.11 6.09
CA GLN A 223 12.24 10.76 5.54
C GLN A 223 11.89 9.32 5.91
N ALA A 224 10.61 9.05 6.13
CA ALA A 224 10.08 7.72 6.38
C ALA A 224 8.82 7.48 5.53
N ILE A 225 8.79 6.37 4.81
CA ILE A 225 7.68 5.98 3.93
C ILE A 225 7.34 4.51 4.16
N ASP A 226 6.04 4.20 4.11
CA ASP A 226 5.51 2.85 4.36
C ASP A 226 4.76 2.32 3.14
N PHE A 227 5.38 1.37 2.43
CA PHE A 227 4.80 0.65 1.29
C PHE A 227 3.96 -0.56 1.70
N VAL A 228 4.09 -1.05 2.94
CA VAL A 228 3.27 -2.17 3.44
C VAL A 228 1.80 -1.77 3.47
N GLN A 229 1.51 -0.52 3.82
CA GLN A 229 0.15 0.00 3.78
C GLN A 229 -0.39 0.13 2.37
N VAL A 230 0.47 0.36 1.37
CA VAL A 230 0.06 0.40 -0.05
C VAL A 230 -0.29 -0.99 -0.56
N GLY A 231 0.50 -2.01 -0.22
CA GLY A 231 0.17 -3.41 -0.49
C GLY A 231 -1.13 -3.86 0.18
N LYS A 232 -1.44 -3.34 1.38
CA LYS A 232 -2.71 -3.55 2.11
C LYS A 232 -3.88 -2.72 1.54
N ALA A 233 -3.62 -1.53 0.99
CA ALA A 233 -4.61 -0.62 0.42
C ALA A 233 -4.97 -0.92 -1.05
N GLY A 234 -4.20 -1.76 -1.74
CA GLY A 234 -4.61 -2.32 -3.03
C GLY A 234 -5.97 -2.99 -2.85
N ALA A 235 -6.95 -2.63 -3.68
CA ALA A 235 -8.40 -2.89 -3.53
C ALA A 235 -8.82 -4.38 -3.47
N GLY A 236 -8.18 -5.21 -2.66
CA GLY A 236 -8.38 -6.65 -2.54
C GLY A 236 -8.22 -7.34 -3.90
N TRP A 237 -9.35 -7.84 -4.39
CA TRP A 237 -9.52 -8.59 -5.64
C TRP A 237 -10.60 -7.94 -6.52
N VAL A 238 -10.74 -6.62 -6.44
CA VAL A 238 -11.70 -5.85 -7.24
C VAL A 238 -11.09 -5.55 -8.61
N GLY A 239 -11.81 -5.90 -9.69
CA GLY A 239 -11.44 -5.63 -11.08
C GLY A 239 -11.90 -4.26 -11.59
N GLY A 240 -11.30 -3.80 -12.69
CA GLY A 240 -11.68 -2.57 -13.40
C GLY A 240 -11.16 -1.28 -12.77
N LEU A 241 -10.17 -1.34 -11.88
CA LEU A 241 -9.63 -0.16 -11.19
C LEU A 241 -8.22 0.17 -11.68
N ASP A 242 -7.96 1.45 -11.97
CA ASP A 242 -6.60 1.96 -12.05
C ASP A 242 -6.30 2.81 -10.82
N LEU A 243 -5.56 2.23 -9.88
CA LEU A 243 -5.11 2.89 -8.66
C LEU A 243 -3.71 3.48 -8.80
N SER A 244 -3.03 3.29 -9.93
CA SER A 244 -1.62 3.69 -10.08
C SER A 244 -1.44 5.19 -9.86
N ALA A 245 -2.31 6.03 -10.42
CA ALA A 245 -2.25 7.48 -10.22
C ALA A 245 -2.51 7.88 -8.76
N LEU A 246 -3.53 7.28 -8.14
CA LEU A 246 -3.83 7.52 -6.72
C LEU A 246 -2.63 7.14 -5.87
N VAL A 247 -2.14 5.91 -5.99
CA VAL A 247 -1.04 5.39 -5.18
C VAL A 247 0.24 6.18 -5.40
N SER A 248 0.58 6.58 -6.64
CA SER A 248 1.69 7.50 -6.91
C SER A 248 1.53 8.85 -6.21
N THR A 249 0.31 9.41 -6.14
CA THR A 249 0.08 10.66 -5.38
C THR A 249 0.16 10.47 -3.87
N LEU A 250 -0.25 9.31 -3.33
CA LEU A 250 -0.13 8.97 -1.91
C LEU A 250 1.33 8.76 -1.50
N LEU A 251 2.14 8.21 -2.40
CA LEU A 251 3.55 7.87 -2.16
C LEU A 251 4.53 8.98 -2.53
N ASN A 252 4.08 10.03 -3.23
CA ASN A 252 4.87 11.23 -3.40
C ASN A 252 5.05 11.87 -2.02
N GLY A 253 6.25 11.72 -1.46
CA GLY A 253 6.60 12.08 -0.10
C GLY A 253 6.32 13.54 0.28
N THR A 254 6.07 14.41 -0.70
CA THR A 254 5.69 15.82 -0.51
C THR A 254 4.21 16.02 -0.13
N ASN A 255 3.35 15.01 -0.34
CA ASN A 255 1.89 15.09 -0.17
C ASN A 255 1.37 14.25 1.01
N PHE A 256 2.24 13.85 1.94
CA PHE A 256 1.82 13.33 3.24
C PHE A 256 1.03 14.43 3.99
N THR A 257 -0.26 14.52 3.70
CA THR A 257 -1.18 15.38 4.44
C THR A 257 -1.48 14.75 5.80
N PRO A 258 -1.75 15.52 6.85
CA PRO A 258 -2.09 14.99 8.18
C PRO A 258 -3.22 13.95 8.15
N LEU A 259 -4.16 14.08 7.21
CA LEU A 259 -5.28 13.15 7.04
C LEU A 259 -4.85 11.81 6.44
N LEU A 260 -3.97 11.83 5.43
CA LEU A 260 -3.39 10.61 4.85
C LEU A 260 -2.36 9.99 5.79
N SER A 261 -1.59 10.80 6.51
CA SER A 261 -0.73 10.37 7.61
C SER A 261 -1.52 9.74 8.75
N LEU A 262 -2.79 10.08 8.97
CA LEU A 262 -3.65 9.43 9.98
C LEU A 262 -4.25 8.11 9.47
N LEU A 263 -4.52 8.01 8.16
CA LEU A 263 -5.07 6.82 7.51
C LEU A 263 -4.00 5.75 7.20
N LEU A 264 -2.79 6.19 6.85
CA LEU A 264 -1.61 5.38 6.58
C LEU A 264 -0.61 5.38 7.75
N GLN A 265 -0.96 6.03 8.86
CA GLN A 265 -0.20 5.91 10.10
C GLN A 265 -0.02 4.40 10.33
N PRO A 266 1.22 3.92 10.52
CA PRO A 266 1.39 2.61 11.13
C PRO A 266 0.45 2.61 12.34
N GLY A 267 -0.39 1.57 12.50
CA GLY A 267 -1.19 1.37 13.71
C GLY A 267 -0.32 1.12 14.94
N VAL A 268 0.90 1.65 14.96
CA VAL A 268 1.97 1.36 15.86
C VAL A 268 2.60 2.67 16.23
N THR A 269 2.50 2.98 17.51
CA THR A 269 3.35 3.88 18.27
C THR A 269 4.86 3.52 18.20
N LEU A 270 5.24 2.58 17.32
CA LEU A 270 6.55 1.96 17.11
C LEU A 270 6.90 2.00 15.61
N PRO A 271 7.82 2.90 15.19
CA PRO A 271 8.21 3.07 13.79
C PRO A 271 8.78 1.84 13.09
N ASP A 272 9.47 0.98 13.85
CA ASP A 272 9.95 -0.32 13.39
C ASP A 272 9.43 -1.41 14.36
N PRO A 273 8.22 -1.94 14.12
CA PRO A 273 7.62 -2.92 15.01
C PRO A 273 8.32 -4.27 14.99
N TYR A 274 9.13 -4.53 13.96
CA TYR A 274 9.85 -5.79 13.81
C TYR A 274 11.29 -5.71 14.35
N GLY A 275 11.95 -4.55 14.21
CA GLY A 275 13.28 -4.25 14.77
C GLY A 275 14.47 -4.55 13.85
N HIS A 276 14.27 -5.26 12.74
CA HIS A 276 15.36 -5.64 11.83
C HIS A 276 15.91 -4.44 11.05
N GLY A 277 15.05 -3.58 10.52
CA GLY A 277 15.48 -2.38 9.81
C GLY A 277 16.27 -1.42 10.72
N SER A 278 15.89 -1.28 11.99
CA SER A 278 16.65 -0.49 12.98
C SER A 278 18.04 -1.06 13.24
N HIS A 279 18.16 -2.39 13.29
CA HIS A 279 19.45 -3.06 13.44
C HIS A 279 20.32 -2.87 12.20
N VAL A 280 19.77 -3.05 11.00
CA VAL A 280 20.45 -2.79 9.72
C VAL A 280 20.91 -1.34 9.63
N ALA A 281 20.04 -0.38 9.95
CA ALA A 281 20.36 1.04 9.98
C ALA A 281 21.50 1.37 10.94
N SER A 282 21.54 0.72 12.11
CA SER A 282 22.60 0.93 13.11
C SER A 282 23.95 0.39 12.65
N ILE A 283 23.99 -0.73 11.92
CA ILE A 283 25.23 -1.24 11.31
C ILE A 283 25.73 -0.31 10.21
N ALA A 284 24.81 0.23 9.40
CA ALA A 284 25.16 1.13 8.31
C ALA A 284 25.66 2.48 8.83
N ALA A 285 24.91 3.12 9.74
CA ALA A 285 25.12 4.52 10.11
C ALA A 285 24.84 4.81 11.59
N GLY A 286 24.96 3.82 12.48
CA GLY A 286 24.77 4.01 13.91
C GLY A 286 25.77 5.01 14.51
N SER A 287 25.32 5.96 15.31
CA SER A 287 26.17 6.80 16.15
C SER A 287 26.44 6.06 17.46
N GLY A 288 27.62 5.46 17.58
CA GLY A 288 28.04 4.70 18.77
C GLY A 288 28.58 5.57 19.90
N ALA A 289 28.59 6.90 19.75
CA ALA A 289 29.13 7.86 20.71
C ALA A 289 28.39 7.90 22.08
N TYR A 290 27.32 7.13 22.25
CA TYR A 290 26.53 7.06 23.47
C TYR A 290 26.88 5.85 24.37
N GLN A 291 27.58 4.82 23.88
CA GLN A 291 27.83 3.59 24.65
C GLN A 291 29.26 3.08 24.52
N TRP A 292 29.72 2.35 25.54
CA TRP A 292 31.00 1.66 25.56
C TRP A 292 30.77 0.14 25.68
N PRO A 293 31.39 -0.70 24.81
CA PRO A 293 32.31 -0.35 23.73
C PRO A 293 31.63 0.40 22.57
N ASP A 294 32.43 1.08 21.73
CA ASP A 294 31.92 1.80 20.55
C ASP A 294 31.18 0.83 19.60
N THR A 295 29.95 1.17 19.26
CA THR A 295 29.05 0.40 18.39
C THR A 295 28.70 1.20 17.12
N SER A 296 29.50 2.22 16.81
CA SER A 296 29.27 3.08 15.66
C SER A 296 29.26 2.27 14.36
N GLY A 297 28.22 2.47 13.58
CA GLY A 297 28.07 1.90 12.24
C GLY A 297 29.13 2.43 11.27
N THR A 298 29.15 1.86 10.07
CA THR A 298 30.19 2.12 9.06
C THR A 298 30.32 3.61 8.71
N ALA A 299 29.20 4.32 8.57
CA ALA A 299 29.08 5.72 8.17
C ALA A 299 28.27 6.52 9.22
N PRO A 300 28.83 6.79 10.41
CA PRO A 300 28.08 7.29 11.57
C PRO A 300 27.44 8.67 11.38
N ASN A 301 27.88 9.47 10.40
CA ASN A 301 27.35 10.80 10.09
C ASN A 301 26.51 10.85 8.80
N ALA A 302 26.18 9.70 8.19
CA ALA A 302 25.27 9.65 7.06
C ALA A 302 23.81 9.95 7.47
N ASP A 303 23.08 10.58 6.55
CA ASP A 303 21.63 10.74 6.65
C ASP A 303 20.93 9.42 6.29
N LEU A 304 19.85 9.10 6.98
CA LEU A 304 19.07 7.86 6.78
C LEU A 304 17.72 8.17 6.13
N TYR A 305 17.26 7.28 5.26
CA TYR A 305 15.92 7.31 4.67
C TYR A 305 15.25 5.97 4.97
N ASP A 306 14.13 6.02 5.68
CA ASP A 306 13.37 4.84 6.09
C ASP A 306 12.36 4.47 4.99
N VAL A 307 12.57 3.31 4.36
CA VAL A 307 11.74 2.79 3.28
C VAL A 307 11.17 1.46 3.73
N ARG A 308 10.02 1.51 4.40
CA ARG A 308 9.39 0.33 4.99
C ARG A 308 8.64 -0.48 3.93
N VAL A 309 9.08 -1.71 3.71
CA VAL A 309 8.52 -2.68 2.76
C VAL A 309 8.18 -4.03 3.41
N LEU A 310 8.58 -4.23 4.67
CA LEU A 310 8.24 -5.42 5.48
C LEU A 310 7.31 -5.05 6.63
N ASN A 311 6.32 -5.90 6.87
CA ASN A 311 5.36 -5.72 7.96
C ASN A 311 5.96 -6.06 9.34
N GLU A 312 5.13 -5.99 10.37
CA GLU A 312 5.44 -6.31 11.76
C GLU A 312 6.00 -7.74 12.00
N ASN A 313 5.80 -8.66 11.07
CA ASN A 313 6.34 -10.02 11.12
C ASN A 313 7.59 -10.19 10.25
N GLY A 314 8.11 -9.12 9.64
CA GLY A 314 9.24 -9.17 8.70
C GLY A 314 8.88 -9.80 7.35
N VAL A 315 7.60 -9.74 6.97
CA VAL A 315 7.07 -10.28 5.71
C VAL A 315 6.59 -9.15 4.82
N GLY A 316 6.95 -9.20 3.53
CA GLY A 316 6.44 -8.29 2.51
C GLY A 316 6.14 -9.07 1.23
N ASN A 317 5.87 -8.35 0.14
CA ASN A 317 5.79 -8.96 -1.19
C ASN A 317 6.80 -8.30 -2.15
N VAL A 318 7.08 -8.97 -3.28
CA VAL A 318 8.01 -8.43 -4.28
C VAL A 318 7.56 -7.04 -4.76
N ALA A 319 6.25 -6.82 -4.93
CA ALA A 319 5.69 -5.52 -5.29
C ALA A 319 6.12 -4.41 -4.32
N ASP A 320 6.02 -4.65 -3.01
CA ASP A 320 6.32 -3.64 -1.98
C ASP A 320 7.82 -3.30 -1.98
N VAL A 321 8.68 -4.31 -2.15
CA VAL A 321 10.14 -4.11 -2.25
C VAL A 321 10.52 -3.32 -3.50
N ILE A 322 9.97 -3.69 -4.66
CA ILE A 322 10.21 -2.97 -5.91
C ILE A 322 9.70 -1.52 -5.81
N ALA A 323 8.58 -1.29 -5.10
CA ALA A 323 8.04 0.05 -4.88
C ALA A 323 9.02 0.90 -4.06
N GLY A 324 9.60 0.32 -3.00
CA GLY A 324 10.65 0.96 -2.22
C GLY A 324 11.88 1.32 -3.05
N ILE A 325 12.37 0.40 -3.89
CA ILE A 325 13.54 0.67 -4.74
C ILE A 325 13.22 1.73 -5.80
N ASP A 326 12.05 1.67 -6.44
CA ASP A 326 11.59 2.67 -7.40
C ASP A 326 11.54 4.07 -6.76
N TRP A 327 11.04 4.15 -5.53
CA TRP A 327 11.04 5.39 -4.76
C TRP A 327 12.45 5.90 -4.49
N VAL A 328 13.38 5.03 -4.07
CA VAL A 328 14.79 5.40 -3.84
C VAL A 328 15.41 5.94 -5.12
N ILE A 329 15.18 5.32 -6.28
CA ILE A 329 15.73 5.80 -7.57
C ILE A 329 15.19 7.21 -7.90
N GLN A 330 13.90 7.44 -7.68
CA GLN A 330 13.28 8.74 -7.93
C GLN A 330 13.82 9.85 -7.01
N HIS A 331 14.20 9.52 -5.78
CA HIS A 331 14.66 10.49 -4.77
C HIS A 331 16.18 10.58 -4.64
N ALA A 332 16.94 9.64 -5.20
CA ALA A 332 18.40 9.68 -5.20
C ALA A 332 18.97 10.87 -5.99
N ARG A 333 18.18 11.45 -6.91
CA ARG A 333 18.60 12.56 -7.78
C ARG A 333 18.22 13.96 -7.27
N SER A 334 17.41 14.07 -6.21
CA SER A 334 16.94 15.36 -5.69
C SER A 334 17.87 15.97 -4.63
N SER A 335 18.93 15.27 -4.21
CA SER A 335 19.88 15.74 -3.18
C SER A 335 21.00 16.65 -3.69
N THR A 336 21.01 17.07 -4.96
CA THR A 336 22.08 17.94 -5.52
C THR A 336 21.82 19.45 -5.36
N SER A 337 20.86 19.88 -4.54
CA SER A 337 20.58 21.32 -4.35
C SER A 337 20.43 21.69 -2.88
N ALA A 338 21.54 21.82 -2.16
CA ALA A 338 21.64 22.59 -0.92
C ALA A 338 23.08 23.10 -0.73
#